data_AF-D4C9W9-F1
#
_entry.id   AF-D4C9W9-F1
#
_cell.length_a   1.000
_cell.length_b   1.000
_cell.length_c   1.000
_cell.angle_alpha   90.00
_cell.angle_beta   90.00
_cell.angle_gamma   90.00
#
_symmetry.space_group_name_H-M   'P 1'
#
loop_
_entity.id
_entity.type
_entity.pdbx_description
1 polymer ?
#
loop_
_entity_poly.entity_id
_entity_poly.type
_entity_poly.pdbx_seq_one_letter_code
_entity_poly.pdbx_strand_id
1 'polypeptide(L)'
;MIGLSKSRGALSMENQKMPEYETIRAAVAGEKWAVEKVVDCYKDEIDRLSTVAVRQPDGSTKQEINEDMRQSITKKLIEALPQFPLEEMEKGNVR
;
A
#
# COMPACT_ATOMS: atom_id res chain seq x y z
N MET A 1 2.65 29.29 -27.30
CA MET A 1 3.06 28.88 -25.94
C MET A 1 1.88 28.20 -25.28
N ILE A 2 1.93 26.88 -25.08
CA ILE A 2 1.26 26.15 -23.99
C ILE A 2 2.23 25.01 -23.66
N GLY A 3 2.62 24.97 -22.38
CA GLY A 3 3.78 24.24 -21.88
C GLY A 3 3.69 22.73 -22.03
N LEU A 4 4.79 22.16 -22.52
CA LEU A 4 5.12 20.77 -22.31
C LEU A 4 5.54 20.62 -20.83
N SER A 5 4.70 20.02 -19.99
CA SER A 5 5.13 19.51 -18.68
C SER A 5 4.74 18.04 -18.56
N LYS A 6 5.49 17.21 -19.28
CA LYS A 6 5.70 15.81 -18.88
C LYS A 6 6.47 15.81 -17.56
N SER A 7 5.77 15.52 -16.48
CA SER A 7 6.36 14.89 -15.30
C SER A 7 5.54 13.62 -15.08
N ARG A 8 5.69 12.60 -15.93
CA ARG A 8 6.46 11.39 -15.59
C ARG A 8 6.38 11.10 -14.09
N GLY A 9 5.61 10.05 -13.75
CA GLY A 9 5.58 9.43 -12.45
C GLY A 9 6.98 8.99 -12.02
N ALA A 10 7.65 9.91 -11.34
CA ALA A 10 8.85 9.68 -10.56
C ALA A 10 8.49 10.02 -9.11
N LEU A 11 7.58 9.25 -8.52
CA LEU A 11 7.54 9.10 -7.08
C LEU A 11 8.21 7.75 -6.79
N SER A 12 9.54 7.85 -6.69
CA SER A 12 10.39 7.06 -5.82
C SER A 12 9.90 5.63 -5.52
N MET A 13 10.44 4.65 -6.25
CA MET A 13 10.39 3.24 -5.86
C MET A 13 11.34 2.95 -4.68
N GLU A 14 11.64 3.95 -3.85
CA GLU A 14 12.85 4.00 -3.03
C GLU A 14 12.60 4.25 -1.53
N ASN A 15 11.34 4.25 -1.04
CA ASN A 15 11.10 4.40 0.41
C ASN A 15 9.84 3.73 0.99
N GLN A 16 9.21 2.76 0.30
CA GLN A 16 8.27 1.87 0.97
C GLN A 16 9.07 0.87 1.80
N LYS A 17 9.63 1.35 2.91
CA LYS A 17 10.33 0.53 3.89
C LYS A 17 9.31 -0.49 4.41
N MET A 18 9.57 -1.77 4.17
CA MET A 18 8.81 -2.84 4.80
C MET A 18 8.64 -2.52 6.30
N PRO A 19 7.43 -2.69 6.87
CA PRO A 19 7.24 -2.50 8.29
C PRO A 19 8.24 -3.35 9.06
N GLU A 20 8.77 -2.78 10.14
CA GLU A 20 9.79 -3.44 10.95
C GLU A 20 9.24 -4.77 11.49
N TYR A 21 10.10 -5.78 11.60
CA TYR A 21 9.70 -7.11 12.04
C TYR A 21 8.94 -7.10 13.39
N GLU A 22 9.37 -6.27 14.35
CA GLU A 22 8.66 -6.08 15.62
C GLU A 22 7.27 -5.42 15.44
N THR A 23 7.12 -4.54 14.45
CA THR A 23 5.81 -3.95 14.09
C THR A 23 4.91 -5.01 13.47
N ILE A 24 5.43 -5.86 12.59
CA ILE A 24 4.67 -6.98 12.00
C ILE A 24 4.23 -7.94 13.11
N ARG A 25 5.15 -8.37 13.98
CA ARG A 25 4.85 -9.26 15.12
C ARG A 25 3.73 -8.71 16.01
N ALA A 26 3.82 -7.43 16.40
CA ALA A 26 2.78 -6.77 17.19
C ALA A 26 1.43 -6.70 16.44
N ALA A 27 1.46 -6.41 15.14
CA ALA A 27 0.27 -6.39 14.30
C ALA A 27 -0.41 -7.77 14.17
N VAL A 28 0.38 -8.85 14.05
CA VAL A 28 -0.13 -10.24 14.08
C VAL A 28 -0.82 -10.54 15.41
N ALA A 29 -0.29 -10.04 16.52
CA ALA A 29 -0.90 -10.16 17.85
C ALA A 29 -2.16 -9.29 18.05
N GLY A 30 -2.52 -8.46 17.07
CA GLY A 30 -3.71 -7.59 17.12
C GLY A 30 -3.48 -6.22 17.76
N GLU A 31 -2.23 -5.81 17.98
CA GLU A 31 -1.92 -4.49 18.55
C GLU A 31 -2.36 -3.36 17.61
N LYS A 32 -3.33 -2.56 18.05
CA LYS A 32 -3.96 -1.53 17.21
C LYS A 32 -2.96 -0.54 16.60
N TRP A 33 -2.02 -0.05 17.40
CA TRP A 33 -1.00 0.91 16.94
C TRP A 33 -0.09 0.30 15.86
N ALA A 34 0.16 -1.02 15.94
CA ALA A 34 1.01 -1.72 14.99
C ALA A 34 0.27 -2.00 13.68
N VAL A 35 -1.02 -2.37 13.76
CA VAL A 35 -1.89 -2.52 12.58
C VAL A 35 -1.97 -1.18 11.81
N GLU A 36 -2.21 -0.08 12.52
CA GLU A 36 -2.24 1.26 11.90
C GLU A 36 -0.91 1.61 11.21
N LYS A 37 0.22 1.30 11.86
CA LYS A 37 1.56 1.53 11.29
C LYS A 37 1.83 0.68 10.05
N VAL A 38 1.39 -0.59 10.04
CA VAL A 38 1.50 -1.46 8.85
C VAL A 38 0.67 -0.90 7.69
N VAL A 39 -0.56 -0.46 7.95
CA VAL A 39 -1.41 0.15 6.91
C VAL A 39 -0.77 1.43 6.37
N ASP A 40 -0.20 2.27 7.23
CA ASP A 40 0.50 3.49 6.82
C ASP A 40 1.74 3.20 5.96
N CYS A 41 2.53 2.17 6.32
CA CYS A 41 3.67 1.72 5.51
C CYS A 41 3.29 1.33 4.07
N TYR A 42 2.08 0.82 3.86
CA TYR A 42 1.59 0.39 2.54
C TYR A 42 0.65 1.40 1.87
N LYS A 43 0.43 2.58 2.47
CA LYS A 43 -0.53 3.58 1.97
C LYS A 43 -0.36 3.89 0.49
N ASP A 44 0.87 4.14 0.06
CA ASP A 44 1.17 4.49 -1.33
C ASP A 44 0.90 3.32 -2.30
N GLU A 45 1.16 2.08 -1.90
CA GLU A 45 0.86 0.90 -2.72
C GLU A 45 -0.64 0.62 -2.75
N ILE A 46 -1.35 0.83 -1.63
CA ILE A 46 -2.81 0.77 -1.57
C ILE A 46 -3.43 1.82 -2.51
N ASP A 47 -2.96 3.06 -2.47
CA ASP A 47 -3.42 4.15 -3.33
C ASP A 47 -3.10 3.84 -4.81
N ARG A 48 -1.93 3.26 -5.10
CA ARG A 48 -1.57 2.79 -6.44
C ARG A 48 -2.48 1.67 -6.95
N LEU A 49 -2.71 0.63 -6.15
CA LEU A 49 -3.57 -0.52 -6.52
C LEU A 49 -5.05 -0.13 -6.65
N SER A 50 -5.47 0.93 -5.97
CA SER A 50 -6.83 1.48 -6.06
C SER A 50 -6.99 2.57 -7.13
N THR A 51 -5.91 2.95 -7.83
CA THR A 51 -5.99 3.93 -8.92
C THR A 51 -6.59 3.32 -10.18
N VAL A 52 -7.67 3.91 -10.69
CA VAL A 52 -8.35 3.50 -11.92
C VAL A 52 -8.29 4.60 -12.98
N ALA A 53 -8.29 4.20 -14.25
CA ALA A 53 -8.36 5.11 -15.38
C ALA A 53 -9.83 5.40 -15.72
N VAL A 54 -10.24 6.66 -15.58
CA VAL A 54 -11.60 7.14 -15.85
C VAL A 54 -11.61 7.98 -17.12
N ARG A 55 -12.57 7.71 -18.01
CA ARG A 55 -12.76 8.50 -19.23
C ARG A 55 -13.56 9.75 -18.91
N GLN A 56 -13.03 10.91 -19.28
CA GLN A 56 -13.68 12.19 -19.07
C GLN A 56 -14.61 12.55 -20.25
N PRO A 57 -15.59 13.46 -20.05
CA PRO A 57 -16.52 13.86 -21.10
C PRO A 57 -15.86 14.52 -22.32
N ASP A 58 -14.71 15.18 -22.13
CA ASP A 58 -13.88 15.76 -23.19
C ASP A 58 -13.03 14.73 -23.96
N GLY A 59 -13.12 13.46 -23.56
CA GLY A 59 -12.33 12.39 -24.15
C GLY A 59 -10.87 12.36 -23.72
N SER A 60 -10.47 12.98 -22.61
CA SER A 60 -9.21 12.59 -21.93
C SER A 60 -9.43 11.45 -20.95
N THR A 61 -8.32 10.84 -20.52
CA THR A 61 -8.32 9.82 -19.46
C THR A 61 -7.63 10.39 -18.25
N LYS A 62 -8.25 10.27 -17.08
CA LYS A 62 -7.72 10.72 -15.79
C LYS A 62 -7.54 9.53 -14.87
N GLN A 63 -6.50 9.56 -14.04
CA GLN A 63 -6.31 8.59 -12.98
C GLN A 63 -7.00 9.09 -11.71
N GLU A 64 -7.82 8.25 -11.11
CA GLU A 64 -8.56 8.55 -9.89
C GLU A 64 -8.47 7.39 -8.91
N ILE A 65 -8.39 7.68 -7.61
CA ILE A 65 -8.44 6.65 -6.58
C ILE A 65 -9.88 6.19 -6.43
N ASN A 66 -10.11 4.89 -6.59
CA ASN A 66 -11.38 4.25 -6.26
C ASN A 66 -11.40 3.96 -4.75
N GLU A 67 -12.17 4.74 -4.00
CA GLU A 67 -12.25 4.60 -2.53
C GLU A 67 -12.79 3.24 -2.09
N ASP A 68 -13.71 2.61 -2.83
CA ASP A 68 -14.21 1.27 -2.49
C ASP A 68 -13.10 0.21 -2.64
N MET A 69 -12.30 0.31 -3.69
CA MET A 69 -11.13 -0.56 -3.89
C MET A 69 -10.09 -0.31 -2.79
N ARG A 70 -9.80 0.95 -2.47
CA ARG A 70 -8.87 1.34 -1.42
C ARG A 70 -9.26 0.77 -0.06
N GLN A 71 -10.53 0.90 0.31
CA GLN A 71 -11.09 0.34 1.54
C GLN A 71 -11.05 -1.19 1.50
N SER A 72 -11.38 -1.83 0.38
CA SER A 72 -11.32 -3.29 0.24
C SER A 72 -9.91 -3.85 0.39
N ILE A 73 -8.91 -3.20 -0.21
CA ILE A 73 -7.50 -3.61 -0.10
C ILE A 73 -7.01 -3.42 1.33
N THR A 74 -7.29 -2.27 1.94
CA THR A 74 -6.94 -1.99 3.35
C THR A 74 -7.54 -3.04 4.28
N LYS A 75 -8.82 -3.37 4.08
CA LYS A 75 -9.52 -4.40 4.85
C LYS A 75 -8.85 -5.77 4.69
N LYS A 76 -8.55 -6.20 3.46
CA LYS A 76 -7.88 -7.48 3.20
C LYS A 76 -6.49 -7.55 3.84
N LEU A 77 -5.75 -6.44 3.83
CA LEU A 77 -4.47 -6.35 4.53
C LEU A 77 -4.65 -6.61 6.03
N ILE A 78 -5.59 -5.91 6.68
CA ILE A 78 -5.86 -6.07 8.11
C ILE A 78 -6.34 -7.49 8.44
N GLU A 79 -7.23 -8.07 7.64
CA GLU A 79 -7.74 -9.44 7.83
C GLU A 79 -6.65 -10.51 7.67
N ALA A 80 -5.63 -10.26 6.85
CA ALA A 80 -4.52 -11.19 6.65
C ALA A 80 -3.47 -11.13 7.76
N LEU A 81 -3.35 -10.01 8.52
CA LEU A 81 -2.31 -9.83 9.54
C LEU A 81 -2.31 -10.94 10.62
N PRO A 82 -3.44 -11.36 11.20
CA PRO A 82 -3.44 -12.42 12.21
C PRO A 82 -3.04 -13.80 11.65
N GLN A 83 -3.18 -14.01 10.34
CA GLN A 83 -2.82 -15.26 9.65
C GLN A 83 -1.39 -15.20 9.07
N PHE A 84 -0.67 -14.11 9.30
CA PHE A 84 0.63 -13.89 8.71
C PHE A 84 1.68 -14.87 9.31
N PRO A 85 2.41 -15.64 8.49
CA PRO A 85 3.28 -16.71 8.96
C PRO A 85 4.62 -16.16 9.49
N LEU A 86 4.64 -15.69 10.75
CA LEU A 86 5.85 -15.19 11.40
C LEU A 86 6.99 -16.23 11.43
N GLU A 87 6.65 -17.50 11.65
CA GLU A 87 7.62 -18.59 11.73
C GLU A 87 8.44 -18.78 10.44
N GLU A 88 7.84 -18.51 9.28
CA GLU A 88 8.53 -18.63 7.99
C GLU A 88 9.56 -17.51 7.81
N MET A 89 9.26 -16.30 8.29
CA MET A 89 10.21 -15.19 8.27
C MET A 89 11.40 -15.43 9.21
N GLU A 90 11.17 -16.03 10.37
CA GLU A 90 12.22 -16.34 11.35
C GLU A 90 13.20 -17.41 10.83
N LYS A 91 12.70 -18.41 10.10
CA LYS A 91 13.51 -19.46 9.48
C LYS A 91 14.40 -18.93 8.35
N GLY A 92 13.99 -17.86 7.66
CA GLY A 92 14.77 -17.23 6.58
C GLY A 92 15.92 -16.35 7.05
N ASN A 93 15.88 -15.86 8.30
CA ASN A 93 16.91 -14.98 8.88
C ASN A 93 18.05 -15.73 9.58
N VAL A 94 18.00 -17.07 9.63
CA VAL A 94 19.08 -17.94 10.12
C VAL A 94 19.88 -18.45 8.92
N ARG A 95 20.83 -17.65 8.43
CA ARG A 95 21.93 -18.11 7.57
C ARG A 95 23.24 -17.46 7.99
#